data_AF-A0A9W9CFM5-F1
#
_entry.id   AF-A0A9W9CFM5-F1
#
_cell.length_a   1.000
_cell.length_b   1.000
_cell.length_c   1.000
_cell.angle_alpha   90.00
_cell.angle_beta   90.00
_cell.angle_gamma   90.00
#
_symmetry.space_group_name_H-M   'P 1'
#
loop_
_entity.id
_entity.type
_entity.pdbx_description
1 polymer ?
#
loop_
_entity_poly.entity_id
_entity_poly.type
_entity_poly.pdbx_seq_one_letter_code
_entity_poly.pdbx_strand_id
1 'polypeptide(L)'
;MAVSEIYVKERLPLRSYRGLLQTCRKTYFEFKQAIQHLAASKQLDYELDMTFSHGRPYFALTWVWFPGLSATINSLVVNVDLRIREPFYYEGHFQSPHDHELTHLIEDVPESFAVQLFDYIAILLKTLANLLSYGDPRFNLLYTENLVLNFRTPTTMVPGLEVPRAEQRRVNVDAEEAEDLLETMQTTLKANAKAFGAFAATQCGLLSPLIQIGSLQFAIEGVVWGEGHNMILAHNDFQWLQY
;
A
#
# COMPACT_ATOMS: atom_id res chain seq x y z
N MET A 1 -21.60 -5.73 11.88
CA MET A 1 -21.79 -4.31 12.23
C MET A 1 -21.41 -4.14 13.70
N ALA A 2 -20.25 -3.56 14.01
CA ALA A 2 -19.83 -3.35 15.40
C ALA A 2 -20.58 -2.14 15.99
N VAL A 3 -21.29 -2.33 17.09
CA VAL A 3 -22.04 -1.27 17.78
C VAL A 3 -21.03 -0.35 18.49
N SER A 4 -20.88 0.89 18.04
CA SER A 4 -19.97 1.89 18.62
C SER A 4 -20.64 2.76 19.68
N GLU A 5 -19.86 3.35 20.59
CA GLU A 5 -20.39 4.27 21.62
C GLU A 5 -21.13 5.48 20.99
N ILE A 6 -20.64 6.01 19.86
CA ILE A 6 -21.28 7.09 19.11
C ILE A 6 -22.65 6.63 18.58
N TYR A 7 -22.71 5.45 17.98
CA TYR A 7 -23.97 4.89 17.48
C TYR A 7 -25.01 4.71 18.59
N VAL A 8 -24.59 4.25 19.77
CA VAL A 8 -25.47 4.09 20.93
C VAL A 8 -25.96 5.44 21.48
N LYS A 9 -25.13 6.49 21.43
CA LYS A 9 -25.47 7.83 21.93
C LYS A 9 -26.39 8.61 20.98
N GLU A 10 -26.16 8.50 19.68
CA GLU A 10 -26.79 9.39 18.68
C GLU A 10 -27.95 8.75 17.92
N ARG A 11 -27.97 7.41 17.77
CA ARG A 11 -28.93 6.73 16.89
C ARG A 11 -29.92 5.81 17.62
N LEU A 12 -29.73 5.56 18.92
CA LEU A 12 -30.65 4.74 19.70
C LEU A 12 -31.62 5.61 20.53
N PRO A 13 -32.90 5.23 20.64
CA PRO A 13 -33.92 6.00 21.37
C PRO A 13 -33.56 6.10 22.86
N LEU A 14 -33.81 7.25 23.50
CA LEU A 14 -33.46 7.56 24.89
C LEU A 14 -33.93 6.49 25.92
N ARG A 15 -33.16 5.40 26.06
CA ARG A 15 -33.31 4.32 27.05
C ARG A 15 -31.99 4.15 27.79
N SER A 16 -32.01 3.44 28.92
CA SER A 16 -30.82 3.20 29.74
C SER A 16 -29.85 2.19 29.09
N TYR A 17 -29.08 2.62 28.09
CA TYR A 17 -28.05 1.81 27.43
C TYR A 17 -26.74 1.67 28.22
N ARG A 18 -26.77 1.88 29.54
CA ARG A 18 -25.56 1.87 30.39
C ARG A 18 -24.77 0.57 30.27
N GLY A 19 -25.46 -0.57 30.24
CA GLY A 19 -24.82 -1.88 30.05
C GLY A 19 -24.18 -2.04 28.67
N LEU A 20 -24.84 -1.58 27.61
CA LEU A 20 -24.31 -1.61 26.23
C LEU A 20 -23.07 -0.73 26.08
N LEU A 21 -23.11 0.50 26.62
CA LEU A 21 -21.96 1.41 26.63
C LEU A 21 -20.77 0.82 27.40
N GLN A 22 -21.03 0.18 28.55
CA GLN A 22 -20.00 -0.48 29.33
C GLN A 22 -19.36 -1.64 28.55
N THR A 23 -20.17 -2.47 27.88
CA THR A 23 -19.67 -3.54 27.01
C THR A 23 -18.87 -2.98 25.84
N CYS A 24 -19.37 -1.97 25.12
CA CYS A 24 -18.64 -1.32 24.02
C CYS A 24 -17.27 -0.80 24.47
N ARG A 25 -17.19 -0.14 25.63
CA ARG A 25 -15.93 0.35 26.19
C ARG A 25 -15.00 -0.79 26.57
N LYS A 26 -15.50 -1.81 27.25
CA LYS A 26 -14.71 -2.99 27.64
C LYS A 26 -14.11 -3.66 26.41
N THR A 27 -14.94 -3.96 25.41
CA THR A 27 -14.51 -4.53 24.13
C THR A 27 -13.48 -3.65 23.42
N TYR A 28 -13.67 -2.33 23.42
CA TYR A 28 -12.68 -1.39 22.86
C TYR A 28 -11.33 -1.47 23.57
N PHE A 29 -11.31 -1.50 24.90
CA PHE A 29 -10.06 -1.65 25.67
C PHE A 29 -9.38 -2.99 25.41
N GLU A 30 -10.15 -4.08 25.38
CA GLU A 30 -9.66 -5.42 25.06
C GLU A 30 -9.02 -5.47 23.67
N PHE A 31 -9.67 -4.89 22.65
CA PHE A 31 -9.10 -4.80 21.30
C PHE A 31 -7.82 -3.95 21.26
N LYS A 32 -7.80 -2.80 21.93
CA LYS A 32 -6.60 -1.96 22.01
C LYS A 32 -5.43 -2.70 22.68
N GLN A 33 -5.69 -3.40 23.78
CA GLN A 33 -4.68 -4.22 24.44
C GLN A 33 -4.20 -5.36 23.54
N ALA A 34 -5.11 -6.03 22.83
CA ALA A 34 -4.72 -7.08 21.88
C ALA A 34 -3.80 -6.55 20.77
N ILE A 35 -4.11 -5.39 20.17
CA ILE A 35 -3.25 -4.75 19.16
C ILE A 35 -1.89 -4.38 19.75
N GLN A 36 -1.86 -3.84 20.97
CA GLN A 36 -0.59 -3.53 21.67
C GLN A 36 0.24 -4.80 21.92
N HIS A 37 -0.40 -5.91 22.29
CA HIS A 37 0.26 -7.19 22.45
C HIS A 37 0.82 -7.71 21.12
N LEU A 38 0.06 -7.61 20.02
CA LEU A 38 0.53 -7.97 18.68
C LEU A 38 1.74 -7.13 18.25
N ALA A 39 1.70 -5.81 18.50
CA ALA A 39 2.84 -4.94 18.22
C ALA A 39 4.07 -5.32 19.05
N ALA A 40 3.89 -5.61 20.35
CA ALA A 40 4.97 -6.04 21.24
C ALA A 40 5.53 -7.43 20.89
N SER A 41 4.69 -8.33 20.36
CA SER A 41 5.10 -9.67 19.89
C SER A 41 5.61 -9.69 18.46
N LYS A 42 5.70 -8.54 17.77
CA LYS A 42 6.09 -8.41 16.36
C LYS A 42 5.21 -9.22 15.40
N GLN A 43 3.90 -9.15 15.62
CA GLN A 43 2.88 -9.86 14.83
C GLN A 43 1.88 -8.88 14.21
N LEU A 44 2.18 -7.58 14.24
CA LEU A 44 1.37 -6.57 13.61
C LEU A 44 1.83 -6.34 12.16
N ASP A 45 1.60 -7.37 11.36
CA ASP A 45 1.93 -7.41 9.93
C ASP A 45 0.72 -6.98 9.10
N TYR A 46 0.97 -6.19 8.06
CA TYR A 46 -0.02 -5.64 7.17
C TYR A 46 0.33 -6.10 5.76
N GLU A 47 -0.67 -6.53 4.99
CA GLU A 47 -0.47 -6.99 3.63
C GLU A 47 -1.53 -6.38 2.72
N LEU A 48 -1.08 -5.81 1.60
CA LEU A 48 -1.95 -5.28 0.58
C LEU A 48 -1.45 -5.64 -0.82
N ASP A 49 -2.38 -5.82 -1.74
CA ASP A 49 -2.12 -6.01 -3.16
C ASP A 49 -2.40 -4.69 -3.90
N MET A 50 -1.42 -4.24 -4.70
CA MET A 50 -1.55 -3.16 -5.69
C MET A 50 -1.40 -3.76 -7.08
N THR A 51 -2.35 -3.51 -7.96
CA THR A 51 -2.41 -4.14 -9.28
C THR A 51 -2.40 -3.09 -10.38
N PHE A 52 -1.31 -3.00 -11.14
CA PHE A 52 -1.19 -2.12 -12.30
C PHE A 52 -1.58 -2.87 -13.57
N SER A 53 -2.58 -2.37 -14.28
CA SER A 53 -3.06 -2.96 -15.54
C SER A 53 -2.64 -2.12 -16.73
N HIS A 54 -1.87 -2.73 -17.62
CA HIS A 54 -1.50 -2.16 -18.93
C HIS A 54 -2.79 -1.82 -19.70
N GLY A 55 -2.91 -0.56 -20.14
CA GLY A 55 -4.08 -0.06 -20.88
C GLY A 55 -5.20 0.53 -20.03
N ARG A 56 -5.05 0.58 -18.70
CA ARG A 56 -6.05 1.21 -17.83
C ARG A 56 -5.43 2.37 -17.06
N PRO A 57 -6.11 3.53 -16.98
CA PRO A 57 -5.65 4.67 -16.20
C PRO A 57 -5.81 4.48 -14.68
N TYR A 58 -6.25 3.31 -14.23
CA TYR A 58 -6.51 3.01 -12.82
C TYR A 58 -5.88 1.67 -12.45
N PHE A 59 -5.27 1.60 -11.27
CA PHE A 59 -4.77 0.39 -10.63
C PHE A 59 -5.72 0.03 -9.45
N ALA A 60 -5.73 -1.23 -9.02
CA ALA A 60 -6.56 -1.69 -7.91
C ALA A 60 -5.73 -1.80 -6.62
N LEU A 61 -6.34 -1.50 -5.47
CA LEU A 61 -5.75 -1.69 -4.15
C LEU A 61 -6.67 -2.57 -3.29
N THR A 62 -6.14 -3.62 -2.69
CA THR A 62 -6.90 -4.52 -1.81
C THR A 62 -6.09 -4.89 -0.57
N TRP A 63 -6.67 -4.71 0.62
CA TRP A 63 -6.09 -5.23 1.85
C TRP A 63 -6.27 -6.74 1.92
N VAL A 64 -5.17 -7.47 1.99
CA VAL A 64 -5.16 -8.93 2.20
C VAL A 64 -5.20 -9.24 3.68
N TRP A 65 -4.40 -8.51 4.46
CA TRP A 65 -4.31 -8.66 5.90
C TRP A 65 -4.16 -7.29 6.58
N PHE A 66 -5.07 -6.98 7.50
CA PHE A 66 -5.08 -5.74 8.25
C PHE A 66 -5.54 -6.03 9.69
N PRO A 67 -4.62 -6.38 10.61
CA PRO A 67 -4.99 -6.87 11.95
C PRO A 67 -5.61 -5.78 12.83
N GLY A 68 -5.27 -4.51 12.58
CA GLY A 68 -5.81 -3.37 13.31
C GLY A 68 -5.15 -2.06 12.94
N LEU A 69 -5.58 -0.95 13.54
CA LEU A 69 -4.95 0.36 13.39
C LEU A 69 -4.03 0.63 14.58
N SER A 70 -2.75 0.89 14.32
CA SER A 70 -1.72 1.11 15.34
C SER A 70 -0.75 2.21 14.90
N ALA A 71 -0.22 2.94 15.88
CA ALA A 71 0.87 3.91 15.67
C ALA A 71 2.20 3.24 15.32
N THR A 72 2.34 1.95 15.62
CA THR A 72 3.51 1.14 15.32
C THR A 72 3.09 -0.05 14.47
N ILE A 73 3.73 -0.20 13.31
CA ILE A 73 3.52 -1.29 12.36
C ILE A 73 4.84 -2.06 12.27
N ASN A 74 4.81 -3.38 12.46
CA ASN A 74 6.03 -4.20 12.38
C ASN A 74 6.43 -4.46 10.93
N SER A 75 5.45 -4.80 10.10
CA SER A 75 5.68 -5.04 8.68
C SER A 75 4.51 -4.53 7.87
N LEU A 76 4.79 -3.84 6.78
CA LEU A 76 3.84 -3.49 5.74
C LEU A 76 4.34 -4.05 4.42
N VAL A 77 3.70 -5.10 3.93
CA VAL A 77 4.00 -5.74 2.65
C VAL A 77 3.04 -5.23 1.60
N VAL A 78 3.58 -4.63 0.54
CA VAL A 78 2.87 -4.19 -0.65
C VAL A 78 3.25 -5.13 -1.78
N ASN A 79 2.34 -6.03 -2.14
CA ASN A 79 2.50 -6.89 -3.30
C ASN A 79 2.10 -6.11 -4.55
N VAL A 80 3.03 -5.93 -5.48
CA VAL A 80 2.80 -5.22 -6.73
C VAL A 80 2.65 -6.23 -7.87
N ASP A 81 1.46 -6.28 -8.46
CA ASP A 81 1.13 -7.13 -9.61
C ASP A 81 1.07 -6.29 -10.88
N LEU A 82 1.91 -6.61 -11.87
CA LEU A 82 1.88 -5.98 -13.19
C LEU A 82 1.15 -6.88 -14.18
N ARG A 83 0.03 -6.37 -14.69
CA ARG A 83 -0.87 -7.05 -15.60
C ARG A 83 -0.72 -6.52 -17.01
N ILE A 84 -0.21 -7.34 -17.91
CA ILE A 84 0.18 -6.94 -19.26
C ILE A 84 -0.88 -7.38 -20.28
N ARG A 85 -1.01 -6.58 -21.36
CA ARG A 85 -1.94 -6.80 -22.47
C ARG A 85 -3.38 -7.03 -21.98
N GLU A 86 -3.78 -6.32 -20.92
CA GLU A 86 -5.11 -6.46 -20.36
C GLU A 86 -6.12 -5.72 -21.24
N PRO A 87 -7.03 -6.44 -21.92
CA PRO A 87 -7.95 -5.79 -22.82
C PRO A 87 -8.89 -4.88 -22.03
N PHE A 88 -9.17 -3.71 -22.59
CA PHE A 88 -10.13 -2.77 -22.04
C PHE A 88 -11.24 -2.52 -23.06
N TYR A 89 -12.41 -2.16 -22.52
CA TYR A 89 -13.59 -1.87 -23.31
C TYR A 89 -13.67 -0.37 -23.53
N TYR A 90 -13.43 0.06 -24.75
CA TYR A 90 -13.54 1.45 -25.15
C TYR A 90 -14.50 1.54 -26.34
N GLU A 91 -15.49 2.43 -26.25
CA GLU A 91 -16.46 2.70 -27.33
C GLU A 91 -17.18 1.47 -27.92
N GLY A 92 -17.39 0.41 -27.15
CA GLY A 92 -18.10 -0.78 -27.67
C GLY A 92 -17.20 -1.93 -28.11
N HIS A 93 -15.89 -1.75 -28.09
CA HIS A 93 -14.93 -2.70 -28.65
C HIS A 93 -13.85 -3.07 -27.63
N PHE A 94 -13.43 -4.34 -27.64
CA PHE A 94 -12.25 -4.77 -26.92
C PHE A 94 -11.01 -4.34 -27.69
N GLN A 95 -10.17 -3.54 -27.06
CA GLN A 95 -8.88 -3.12 -27.60
C GLN A 95 -7.76 -3.67 -26.72
N SER A 96 -6.69 -4.12 -27.37
CA SER A 96 -5.44 -4.41 -26.69
C SER A 96 -4.66 -3.11 -26.55
N PRO A 97 -4.01 -2.87 -25.40
CA PRO A 97 -3.18 -1.70 -25.23
C PRO A 97 -1.97 -1.71 -26.18
N HIS A 98 -1.52 -0.54 -26.58
CA HIS A 98 -0.36 -0.40 -27.46
C HIS A 98 0.95 -0.51 -26.66
N ASP A 99 2.02 -0.98 -27.30
CA ASP A 99 3.31 -1.15 -26.63
C ASP A 99 3.87 0.14 -26.00
N HIS A 100 3.61 1.30 -26.59
CA HIS A 100 4.02 2.59 -26.02
C HIS A 100 3.34 2.91 -24.67
N GLU A 101 2.14 2.37 -24.41
CA GLU A 101 1.47 2.52 -23.11
C GLU A 101 2.19 1.72 -22.02
N LEU A 102 2.78 0.57 -22.37
CA LEU A 102 3.64 -0.20 -21.48
C LEU A 102 4.94 0.56 -21.17
N THR A 103 5.53 1.15 -22.21
CA THR A 103 6.70 2.02 -22.09
C THR A 103 6.43 3.17 -21.12
N HIS A 104 5.32 3.89 -21.27
CA HIS A 104 4.91 4.97 -20.36
C HIS A 104 4.70 4.49 -18.92
N LEU A 105 4.21 3.26 -18.74
CA LEU A 105 3.98 2.70 -17.41
C LEU A 105 5.30 2.34 -16.71
N ILE A 106 6.28 1.79 -17.42
CA ILE A 106 7.46 1.16 -16.80
C ILE A 106 8.70 2.06 -16.82
N GLU A 107 8.86 2.89 -17.86
CA GLU A 107 9.99 3.80 -17.98
C GLU A 107 9.87 5.02 -17.06
N ASP A 108 11.00 5.67 -16.78
CA ASP A 108 11.13 6.83 -15.86
C ASP A 108 10.54 8.12 -16.45
N VAL A 109 9.21 8.11 -16.61
CA VAL A 109 8.36 9.22 -17.04
C VAL A 109 7.57 9.70 -15.81
N PRO A 110 7.10 10.97 -15.74
CA PRO A 110 6.35 11.47 -14.59
C PRO A 110 5.10 10.66 -14.21
N GLU A 111 4.57 9.87 -15.14
CA GLU A 111 3.41 8.99 -14.96
C GLU A 111 3.80 7.51 -14.74
N SER A 112 5.08 7.22 -14.48
CA SER A 112 5.57 5.85 -14.29
C SER A 112 4.95 5.16 -13.07
N PHE A 113 4.91 3.83 -13.11
CA PHE A 113 4.39 3.01 -12.02
C PHE A 113 5.13 3.27 -10.71
N ALA A 114 6.44 3.56 -10.75
CA ALA A 114 7.25 3.77 -9.56
C ALA A 114 6.83 5.06 -8.83
N VAL A 115 6.64 6.15 -9.58
CA VAL A 115 6.13 7.42 -9.04
C VAL A 115 4.76 7.19 -8.41
N GLN A 116 3.83 6.60 -9.17
CA GLN A 116 2.48 6.32 -8.68
C GLN A 116 2.51 5.44 -7.43
N LEU A 117 3.30 4.37 -7.42
CA LEU A 117 3.45 3.47 -6.28
C LEU A 117 3.83 4.23 -5.01
N PHE A 118 4.85 5.07 -5.07
CA PHE A 118 5.27 5.87 -3.91
C PHE A 118 4.21 6.90 -3.52
N ASP A 119 3.57 7.58 -4.47
CA ASP A 119 2.48 8.52 -4.18
C ASP A 119 1.32 7.82 -3.44
N TYR A 120 0.93 6.62 -3.87
CA TYR A 120 -0.14 5.87 -3.22
C TYR A 120 0.24 5.36 -1.84
N ILE A 121 1.48 4.91 -1.64
CA ILE A 121 1.97 4.55 -0.31
C ILE A 121 1.97 5.78 0.61
N ALA A 122 2.39 6.95 0.11
CA ALA A 122 2.35 8.20 0.87
C ALA A 122 0.91 8.56 1.28
N ILE A 123 -0.05 8.47 0.35
CA ILE A 123 -1.48 8.68 0.63
C ILE A 123 -2.00 7.68 1.67
N LEU A 124 -1.62 6.40 1.55
CA LEU A 124 -2.03 5.34 2.47
C LEU A 124 -1.52 5.61 3.88
N LEU A 125 -0.23 5.89 4.05
CA LEU A 125 0.37 6.17 5.37
C LEU A 125 -0.22 7.43 6.00
N LYS A 126 -0.46 8.49 5.22
CA LYS A 126 -1.18 9.68 5.70
C LYS A 126 -2.60 9.37 6.12
N THR A 127 -3.30 8.53 5.38
CA THR A 127 -4.66 8.12 5.70
C THR A 127 -4.68 7.37 7.04
N LEU A 128 -3.75 6.44 7.25
CA LEU A 128 -3.59 5.74 8.53
C LEU A 128 -3.27 6.71 9.67
N ALA A 129 -2.34 7.63 9.46
CA ALA A 129 -1.98 8.65 10.44
C ALA A 129 -3.17 9.58 10.79
N ASN A 130 -3.98 9.96 9.81
CA ASN A 130 -5.19 10.76 10.01
C ASN A 130 -6.29 9.99 10.75
N LEU A 131 -6.44 8.69 10.49
CA LEU A 131 -7.38 7.85 11.24
C LEU A 131 -6.94 7.70 12.71
N LEU A 132 -5.64 7.57 12.95
CA LEU A 132 -5.06 7.52 14.29
C LEU A 132 -5.26 8.85 15.04
N SER A 133 -5.02 9.99 14.39
CA SER A 133 -5.22 11.30 15.01
C SER A 133 -6.68 11.60 15.34
N TYR A 134 -7.63 11.09 14.53
CA TYR A 134 -9.06 11.18 14.85
C TYR A 134 -9.43 10.37 16.11
N GLY A 135 -8.77 9.22 16.31
CA GLY A 135 -8.98 8.36 17.47
C GLY A 135 -8.25 8.83 18.75
N ASP A 136 -7.12 9.52 18.59
CA ASP A 136 -6.33 10.09 19.69
C ASP A 136 -5.67 11.42 19.25
N PRO A 137 -6.14 12.58 19.75
CA PRO A 137 -5.57 13.88 19.39
C PRO A 137 -4.11 14.09 19.80
N ARG A 138 -3.55 13.21 20.66
CA ARG A 138 -2.14 13.28 21.08
C ARG A 138 -1.22 12.48 20.16
N PHE A 139 -1.78 11.74 19.21
CA PHE A 139 -1.03 10.98 18.23
C PHE A 139 -0.14 11.91 17.40
N ASN A 140 1.16 11.62 17.35
CA ASN A 140 2.14 12.43 16.64
C ASN A 140 3.13 11.63 15.78
N LEU A 141 3.11 10.29 15.84
CA LEU A 141 4.10 9.44 15.18
C LEU A 141 3.44 8.16 14.65
N LEU A 142 3.48 7.98 13.33
CA LEU A 142 3.31 6.68 12.68
C LEU A 142 4.69 6.11 12.39
N TYR A 143 5.01 4.97 12.99
CA TYR A 143 6.26 4.27 12.75
C TYR A 143 6.01 2.90 12.12
N THR A 144 6.57 2.69 10.94
CA THR A 144 6.60 1.39 10.25
C THR A 144 8.02 0.85 10.33
N GLU A 145 8.22 -0.28 11.01
CA GLU A 145 9.55 -0.90 11.13
C GLU A 145 10.08 -1.30 9.75
N ASN A 146 9.33 -2.12 9.01
CA ASN A 146 9.69 -2.59 7.68
C ASN A 146 8.57 -2.34 6.66
N LEU A 147 8.88 -1.69 5.54
CA LEU A 147 8.02 -1.57 4.37
C LEU A 147 8.63 -2.40 3.23
N VAL A 148 7.92 -3.42 2.78
CA VAL A 148 8.39 -4.32 1.72
C VAL A 148 7.57 -4.08 0.46
N LEU A 149 8.24 -3.70 -0.63
CA LEU A 149 7.66 -3.64 -1.97
C LEU A 149 8.00 -4.96 -2.70
N ASN A 150 7.03 -5.86 -2.74
CA ASN A 150 7.19 -7.20 -3.31
C ASN A 150 6.59 -7.27 -4.71
N PHE A 151 7.44 -7.30 -5.72
CA PHE A 151 7.02 -7.37 -7.11
C PHE A 151 6.76 -8.82 -7.52
N ARG A 152 5.57 -9.06 -8.08
CA ARG A 152 5.20 -10.35 -8.67
C ARG A 152 5.63 -10.41 -10.13
N THR A 153 5.87 -11.62 -10.60
CA THR A 153 6.18 -11.90 -12.00
C THR A 153 5.04 -11.38 -12.88
N PRO A 154 5.35 -10.60 -13.94
CA PRO A 154 4.31 -10.07 -14.80
C PRO A 154 3.45 -11.16 -15.42
N THR A 155 2.15 -10.88 -15.52
CA THR A 155 1.18 -11.83 -16.07
C THR A 155 0.45 -11.25 -17.26
N THR A 156 0.11 -12.08 -18.24
CA THR A 156 -0.71 -11.71 -19.40
C THR A 156 -2.00 -12.53 -19.46
N MET A 157 -3.00 -11.95 -20.11
CA MET A 157 -4.24 -12.65 -20.42
C MET A 157 -4.04 -13.53 -21.64
N VAL A 158 -4.43 -14.80 -21.56
CA VAL A 158 -4.49 -15.68 -22.73
C VAL A 158 -5.88 -15.56 -23.35
N PRO A 159 -6.02 -15.28 -24.66
CA PRO A 159 -7.31 -15.34 -25.32
C PRO A 159 -7.87 -16.77 -25.20
N GLY A 160 -9.04 -16.89 -24.57
CA GLY A 160 -9.77 -18.16 -24.58
C GLY A 160 -10.22 -18.52 -25.99
N LEU A 161 -10.37 -19.81 -26.27
CA LEU A 161 -11.07 -20.30 -27.48
C LEU A 161 -12.40 -19.55 -27.63
N GLU A 162 -12.70 -19.12 -28.86
CA GLU A 162 -13.81 -18.27 -29.34
C GLU A 162 -15.20 -18.62 -28.75
N VAL A 163 -15.40 -18.41 -27.46
CA VAL A 163 -16.67 -18.60 -26.76
C VAL A 163 -16.90 -17.37 -25.88
N PRO A 164 -18.03 -16.67 -26.05
CA PRO A 164 -18.35 -15.55 -25.19
C PRO A 164 -18.56 -16.10 -23.78
N ARG A 165 -17.63 -15.78 -22.87
CA ARG A 165 -17.51 -16.26 -21.46
C ARG A 165 -16.59 -17.47 -21.21
N ALA A 166 -15.69 -17.84 -22.11
CA ALA A 166 -14.58 -18.71 -21.70
C ALA A 166 -13.79 -18.01 -20.59
N GLU A 167 -13.57 -18.71 -19.46
CA GLU A 167 -12.82 -18.21 -18.31
C GLU A 167 -11.43 -17.76 -18.77
N GLN A 168 -11.30 -16.45 -18.86
CA GLN A 168 -10.08 -15.78 -19.23
C GLN A 168 -9.05 -16.02 -18.12
N ARG A 169 -8.05 -16.87 -18.40
CA ARG A 169 -7.00 -17.23 -17.45
C ARG A 169 -5.77 -16.35 -17.65
N ARG A 170 -5.18 -15.91 -16.54
CA ARG A 170 -3.87 -15.27 -16.50
C ARG A 170 -2.77 -16.32 -16.49
N VAL A 171 -1.75 -16.09 -17.30
CA VAL A 171 -0.51 -16.89 -17.31
C VAL A 171 0.67 -15.95 -17.14
N ASN A 172 1.78 -16.49 -16.66
CA ASN A 172 3.03 -15.75 -16.65
C ASN A 172 3.40 -15.38 -18.08
N VAL A 173 3.96 -14.19 -18.22
CA VAL A 173 4.58 -13.76 -19.47
C VAL A 173 5.77 -14.67 -19.80
N ASP A 174 6.17 -14.71 -21.07
CA ASP A 174 7.37 -15.44 -21.50
C ASP A 174 8.58 -15.00 -20.68
N ALA A 175 9.50 -15.94 -20.39
CA ALA A 175 10.57 -15.71 -19.43
C ALA A 175 11.51 -14.55 -19.81
N GLU A 176 11.82 -14.42 -21.10
CA GLU A 176 12.67 -13.33 -21.63
C GLU A 176 11.98 -11.97 -21.47
N GLU A 177 10.71 -11.86 -21.88
CA GLU A 177 9.92 -10.64 -21.71
C GLU A 177 9.76 -10.30 -20.21
N ALA A 178 9.53 -11.30 -19.36
CA ALA A 178 9.43 -11.09 -17.91
C ALA A 178 10.75 -10.57 -17.30
N GLU A 179 11.90 -11.05 -17.75
CA GLU A 179 13.22 -10.61 -17.29
C GLU A 179 13.48 -9.15 -17.66
N ASP A 180 13.24 -8.76 -18.91
CA ASP A 180 13.39 -7.39 -19.39
C ASP A 180 12.50 -6.40 -18.62
N LEU A 181 11.25 -6.79 -18.38
CA LEU A 181 10.30 -5.97 -17.63
C LEU A 181 10.74 -5.80 -16.17
N LEU A 182 11.16 -6.88 -15.53
CA LEU A 182 11.63 -6.82 -14.16
C LEU A 182 12.90 -5.97 -14.03
N GLU A 183 13.85 -6.07 -14.97
CA GLU A 183 15.04 -5.22 -15.00
C GLU A 183 14.68 -3.75 -15.13
N THR A 184 13.75 -3.42 -16.03
CA THR A 184 13.28 -2.05 -16.24
C THR A 184 12.60 -1.52 -14.97
N MET A 185 11.70 -2.30 -14.37
CA MET A 185 11.04 -1.95 -13.12
C MET A 185 12.02 -1.70 -11.98
N GLN A 186 13.01 -2.59 -11.81
CA GLN A 186 14.06 -2.41 -10.81
C GLN A 186 14.84 -1.12 -11.03
N THR A 187 15.17 -0.80 -12.28
CA THR A 187 15.92 0.39 -12.64
C THR A 187 15.13 1.66 -12.33
N THR A 188 13.86 1.71 -12.71
CA THR A 188 12.97 2.84 -12.42
C THR A 188 12.77 3.04 -10.91
N LEU A 189 12.58 1.96 -10.14
CA LEU A 189 12.46 2.05 -8.68
C LEU A 189 13.75 2.54 -8.02
N LYS A 190 14.90 2.03 -8.44
CA LYS A 190 16.21 2.48 -7.94
C LYS A 190 16.43 3.96 -8.26
N ALA A 191 16.06 4.42 -9.46
CA ALA A 191 16.18 5.81 -9.85
C ALA A 191 15.30 6.70 -8.97
N ASN A 192 14.02 6.33 -8.81
CA ASN A 192 13.06 7.08 -7.99
C ASN A 192 13.49 7.14 -6.51
N ALA A 193 13.87 6.01 -5.93
CA ALA A 193 14.35 5.94 -4.55
C ALA A 193 15.64 6.74 -4.31
N LYS A 194 16.53 6.81 -5.31
CA LYS A 194 17.74 7.66 -5.24
C LYS A 194 17.43 9.15 -5.39
N ALA A 195 16.35 9.50 -6.08
CA ALA A 195 15.92 10.87 -6.26
C ALA A 195 15.31 11.48 -4.99
N PHE A 196 14.95 10.65 -3.99
CA PHE A 196 14.49 11.14 -2.69
C PHE A 196 15.56 12.02 -2.03
N GLY A 197 15.12 13.22 -1.62
CA GLY A 197 15.98 14.20 -0.99
C GLY A 197 16.47 13.74 0.39
N ALA A 198 17.53 14.39 0.87
CA ALA A 198 17.96 14.24 2.26
C ALA A 198 17.16 15.18 3.17
N PHE A 199 16.69 14.67 4.30
CA PHE A 199 16.02 15.44 5.33
C PHE A 199 16.85 15.46 6.62
N ALA A 200 17.11 16.64 7.14
CA ALA A 200 17.88 16.80 8.37
C ALA A 200 17.09 16.29 9.58
N ALA A 201 17.66 15.34 10.34
CA ALA A 201 17.02 14.76 11.53
C ALA A 201 16.63 15.81 12.59
N THR A 202 17.34 16.95 12.64
CA THR A 202 17.03 18.08 13.53
C THR A 202 15.68 18.74 13.23
N GLN A 203 15.15 18.58 12.02
CA GLN A 203 13.89 19.18 11.56
C GLN A 203 12.68 18.26 11.76
N CYS A 204 12.87 17.02 12.24
CA CYS A 204 11.77 16.05 12.40
C CYS A 204 10.68 16.54 13.35
N GLY A 205 11.03 17.36 14.36
CA GLY A 205 10.06 17.93 15.30
C GLY A 205 9.08 18.94 14.69
N LEU A 206 9.31 19.37 13.44
CA LEU A 206 8.41 20.27 12.70
C LEU A 206 7.28 19.50 11.99
N LEU A 207 7.42 18.20 11.81
CA LEU A 207 6.45 17.35 11.14
C LEU A 207 5.43 16.82 12.15
N SER A 208 4.14 16.98 11.85
CA SER A 208 3.06 16.45 12.69
C SER A 208 1.86 16.05 11.84
N PRO A 209 1.44 14.77 11.84
CA PRO A 209 2.14 13.64 12.46
C PRO A 209 3.43 13.29 11.70
N LEU A 210 4.47 12.90 12.42
CA LEU A 210 5.69 12.34 11.84
C LEU A 210 5.37 10.93 11.31
N ILE A 211 5.67 10.67 10.04
CA ILE A 211 5.54 9.35 9.43
C ILE A 211 6.95 8.87 9.11
N GLN A 212 7.38 7.80 9.77
CA GLN A 212 8.73 7.26 9.67
C GLN A 212 8.69 5.78 9.30
N ILE A 213 9.62 5.40 8.43
CA ILE A 213 9.82 4.03 7.95
C ILE A 213 11.25 3.64 8.32
N GLY A 214 11.40 2.58 9.12
CA GLY A 214 12.69 2.08 9.58
C GLY A 214 13.52 1.49 8.44
N SER A 215 12.92 0.57 7.67
CA SER A 215 13.51 0.01 6.45
C SER A 215 12.50 -0.02 5.30
N LEU A 216 12.99 0.30 4.10
CA LEU A 216 12.31 0.08 2.83
C LEU A 216 13.05 -1.05 2.10
N GLN A 217 12.37 -2.15 1.84
CA GLN A 217 12.91 -3.31 1.15
C GLN A 217 12.23 -3.50 -0.19
N PHE A 218 13.02 -3.84 -1.20
CA PHE A 218 12.53 -4.21 -2.52
C PHE A 218 12.76 -5.70 -2.73
N ALA A 219 11.70 -6.43 -3.08
CA ALA A 219 11.72 -7.85 -3.29
C ALA A 219 11.05 -8.24 -4.61
N ILE A 220 11.44 -9.39 -5.16
CA ILE A 220 10.74 -10.06 -6.27
C ILE A 220 10.39 -11.46 -5.79
N GLU A 221 9.10 -11.80 -5.84
CA GLU A 221 8.59 -13.09 -5.36
C GLU A 221 9.10 -13.46 -3.95
N GLY A 222 9.18 -12.47 -3.07
CA GLY A 222 9.68 -12.61 -1.69
C GLY A 222 11.21 -12.60 -1.53
N VAL A 223 11.99 -12.55 -2.61
CA VAL A 223 13.45 -12.46 -2.56
C VAL A 223 13.90 -11.00 -2.57
N VAL A 224 14.50 -10.54 -1.47
CA VAL A 224 14.98 -9.17 -1.31
C VAL A 224 16.23 -8.93 -2.17
N TRP A 225 16.22 -7.85 -2.96
CA TRP A 225 17.34 -7.45 -3.81
C TRP A 225 17.85 -6.03 -3.53
N GLY A 226 17.11 -5.24 -2.75
CA GLY A 226 17.51 -3.89 -2.38
C GLY A 226 16.91 -3.46 -1.04
N GLU A 227 17.63 -2.60 -0.32
CA GLU A 227 17.20 -2.07 0.96
C GLU A 227 17.66 -0.61 1.14
N GLY A 228 16.82 0.20 1.76
CA GLY A 228 17.12 1.55 2.24
C GLY A 228 16.65 1.70 3.68
N HIS A 229 17.33 2.56 4.44
CA HIS A 229 17.05 2.72 5.87
C HIS A 229 16.69 4.15 6.22
N ASN A 230 15.88 4.29 7.28
CA ASN A 230 15.52 5.56 7.89
C ASN A 230 14.93 6.55 6.88
N MET A 231 13.75 6.24 6.39
CA MET A 231 12.99 7.11 5.51
C MET A 231 11.90 7.81 6.30
N ILE A 232 11.56 9.02 5.88
CA ILE A 232 10.39 9.75 6.39
C ILE A 232 9.53 10.22 5.24
N LEU A 233 8.26 10.49 5.55
CA LEU A 233 7.38 11.21 4.64
C LEU A 233 7.27 12.66 5.13
N ALA A 234 7.93 13.57 4.42
CA ALA A 234 7.91 14.99 4.71
C ALA A 234 7.01 15.70 3.70
N HIS A 235 5.94 16.34 4.19
CA HIS A 235 4.90 16.94 3.36
C HIS A 235 4.25 15.90 2.42
N ASN A 236 4.69 15.82 1.16
CA ASN A 236 4.18 14.87 0.17
C ASN A 236 5.23 13.88 -0.33
N ASP A 237 6.50 14.07 0.00
CA ASP A 237 7.59 13.33 -0.64
C ASP A 237 8.33 12.47 0.38
N PHE A 238 8.75 11.29 -0.07
CA PHE A 238 9.68 10.47 0.69
C PHE A 238 11.07 11.09 0.69
N GLN A 239 11.71 11.09 1.85
CA GLN A 239 13.04 11.65 2.05
C GLN A 239 13.87 10.75 2.98
N TRP A 240 15.16 10.66 2.71
CA TRP A 240 16.11 9.90 3.53
C TRP A 240 16.56 10.73 4.73
N LEU A 241 16.50 10.17 5.93
CA LEU A 241 17.01 10.84 7.12
C LEU A 241 18.52 10.97 7.09
N GLN A 242 19.00 12.19 7.26
CA GLN A 242 20.40 12.52 7.40
C GLN A 242 20.66 13.00 8.84
N TYR A 243 21.57 12.31 9.52
CA TYR A 243 22.00 12.60 10.89
C TYR A 243 23.22 13.52 10.93
#